data_AF-A0A3N7BWS9-F1
#
_entry.id   AF-A0A3N7BWS9-F1
#
_cell.length_a   1.000
_cell.length_b   1.000
_cell.length_c   1.000
_cell.angle_alpha   90.00
_cell.angle_beta   90.00
_cell.angle_gamma   90.00
#
_symmetry.space_group_name_H-M   'P 1'
#
loop_
_entity.id
_entity.type
_entity.pdbx_description
1 polymer ?
#
loop_
_entity_poly.entity_id
_entity_poly.type
_entity_poly.pdbx_seq_one_letter_code
_entity_poly.pdbx_strand_id
1 'polypeptide(L)'
;MFKKILAATAMLFALVSFAAVDANKGTAADLDGIKGVGPSMSKRILDARKESEFKDWSDLMQRVKGVKEKKAAKLSAEGLTVNGQAFGGAPAAAAPAKTAKAPAKP
;
A
#
# COMPACT_ATOMS: atom_id res chain seq x y z
N MET A 1 42.69 -4.41 16.46
CA MET A 1 41.39 -3.71 16.56
C MET A 1 40.47 -3.93 15.34
N PHE A 2 40.77 -4.91 14.47
CA PHE A 2 39.94 -5.30 13.30
C PHE A 2 38.64 -6.04 13.64
N LYS A 3 38.47 -6.52 14.89
CA LYS A 3 37.25 -7.19 15.33
C LYS A 3 36.04 -6.24 15.49
N LYS A 4 36.28 -4.93 15.60
CA LYS A 4 35.21 -3.93 15.78
C LYS A 4 34.62 -3.43 14.46
N ILE A 5 35.35 -3.57 13.36
CA ILE A 5 34.90 -3.15 12.02
C ILE A 5 34.04 -4.23 11.36
N LEU A 6 34.26 -5.51 11.72
CA LEU A 6 33.45 -6.62 11.20
C LEU A 6 32.04 -6.71 11.82
N ALA A 7 31.82 -6.09 12.99
CA ALA A 7 30.54 -6.12 13.68
C ALA A 7 29.54 -5.03 13.23
N ALA A 8 29.97 -4.05 12.42
CA ALA A 8 29.16 -2.89 12.08
C ALA A 8 28.34 -3.03 10.79
N THR A 9 28.64 -4.02 9.93
CA THR A 9 28.09 -4.09 8.57
C THR A 9 26.90 -5.06 8.42
N ALA A 10 26.57 -5.84 9.45
CA ALA A 10 25.52 -6.87 9.36
C ALA A 10 24.09 -6.35 9.63
N MET A 11 23.91 -5.08 9.99
CA MET A 11 22.61 -4.52 10.39
C MET A 11 22.03 -3.56 9.35
N LEU A 12 22.03 -3.94 8.07
CA LEU A 12 21.49 -3.05 7.03
C LEU A 12 20.85 -3.79 5.85
N PHE A 13 19.85 -4.63 6.09
CA PHE A 13 18.90 -4.98 5.00
C PHE A 13 17.53 -5.35 5.57
N ALA A 14 16.75 -4.34 5.97
CA ALA A 14 15.31 -4.48 6.14
C ALA A 14 14.60 -3.12 6.00
N LEU A 15 14.91 -2.37 4.94
CA LEU A 15 13.98 -1.35 4.46
C LEU A 15 13.05 -2.05 3.46
N VAL A 16 12.09 -2.82 3.99
CA VAL A 16 10.93 -3.23 3.19
C VAL A 16 10.14 -1.96 2.95
N SER A 17 10.43 -1.30 1.82
CA SER A 17 9.55 -0.28 1.26
C SER A 17 8.24 -0.97 0.92
N PHE A 18 7.27 -0.93 1.83
CA PHE A 18 5.87 -1.22 1.51
C PHE A 18 5.41 -0.10 0.56
N ALA A 19 5.69 -0.27 -0.72
CA ALA A 19 5.11 0.54 -1.77
C ALA A 19 3.61 0.28 -1.74
N ALA A 20 2.82 1.35 -1.65
CA ALA A 20 1.38 1.24 -1.80
C ALA A 20 1.07 0.59 -3.15
N VAL A 21 0.22 -0.43 -3.14
CA VAL A 21 -0.20 -1.15 -4.33
C VAL A 21 -1.40 -0.45 -4.91
N ASP A 22 -1.28 0.01 -6.15
CA ASP A 22 -2.40 0.66 -6.83
C ASP A 22 -3.33 -0.38 -7.48
N ALA A 23 -4.63 -0.24 -7.35
CA ALA A 23 -5.61 -1.15 -7.94
C ALA A 23 -5.53 -1.21 -9.49
N ASN A 24 -5.15 -0.11 -10.14
CA ASN A 24 -5.00 -0.04 -11.59
C ASN A 24 -3.66 -0.66 -12.05
N LYS A 25 -2.61 -0.57 -11.23
CA LYS A 25 -1.24 -0.97 -11.63
C LYS A 25 -0.73 -2.27 -11.01
N GLY A 26 -1.23 -2.66 -9.85
CA GLY A 26 -0.76 -3.80 -9.07
C GLY A 26 -0.97 -5.13 -9.79
N THR A 27 -0.04 -6.06 -9.65
CA THR A 27 -0.21 -7.42 -10.20
C THR A 27 -1.15 -8.25 -9.32
N ALA A 28 -1.53 -9.45 -9.78
CA ALA A 28 -2.29 -10.39 -8.96
C ALA A 28 -1.60 -10.67 -7.62
N ALA A 29 -0.27 -10.86 -7.64
CA ALA A 29 0.52 -11.13 -6.46
C ALA A 29 0.60 -9.92 -5.52
N ASP A 30 0.72 -8.70 -6.06
CA ASP A 30 0.75 -7.48 -5.25
C ASP A 30 -0.59 -7.27 -4.54
N LEU A 31 -1.70 -7.46 -5.26
CA LEU A 31 -3.04 -7.35 -4.69
C LEU A 31 -3.28 -8.46 -3.65
N ASP A 32 -2.92 -9.72 -3.95
CA ASP A 32 -3.05 -10.84 -3.02
C ASP A 32 -2.19 -10.68 -1.75
N GLY A 33 -1.08 -9.95 -1.85
CA GLY A 33 -0.20 -9.62 -0.72
C GLY A 33 -0.83 -8.64 0.28
N ILE A 34 -1.85 -7.88 -0.11
CA ILE A 34 -2.51 -6.92 0.77
C ILE A 34 -3.38 -7.66 1.76
N LYS A 35 -3.15 -7.43 3.05
CA LYS A 35 -3.85 -8.15 4.12
C LYS A 35 -5.37 -7.91 4.06
N GLY A 36 -6.09 -8.95 3.63
CA GLY A 36 -7.55 -8.92 3.50
C GLY A 36 -8.07 -8.78 2.08
N VAL A 37 -7.17 -8.57 1.11
CA VAL A 37 -7.36 -9.00 -0.27
C VAL A 37 -6.85 -10.44 -0.34
N GLY A 38 -7.62 -11.32 -0.97
CA GLY A 38 -7.20 -12.70 -1.21
C GLY A 38 -7.45 -13.06 -2.67
N PRO A 39 -7.15 -14.31 -3.09
CA PRO A 39 -7.15 -14.72 -4.50
C PRO A 39 -8.47 -14.40 -5.23
N SER A 40 -9.60 -14.56 -4.54
CA SER A 40 -10.92 -14.23 -5.09
C SER A 40 -11.13 -12.73 -5.28
N MET A 41 -10.59 -11.89 -4.38
CA MET A 41 -10.74 -10.44 -4.45
C MET A 41 -9.80 -9.84 -5.49
N SER A 42 -8.53 -10.26 -5.50
CA SER A 42 -7.55 -9.85 -6.50
C SER A 42 -8.05 -10.17 -7.90
N LYS A 43 -8.57 -11.39 -8.11
CA LYS A 43 -9.18 -11.74 -9.40
C LYS A 43 -10.32 -10.80 -9.80
N ARG A 44 -11.21 -10.43 -8.88
CA ARG A 44 -12.29 -9.47 -9.16
C ARG A 44 -11.77 -8.07 -9.50
N ILE A 45 -10.74 -7.59 -8.80
CA ILE A 45 -10.09 -6.31 -9.10
C ILE A 45 -9.48 -6.35 -10.51
N LEU A 46 -8.76 -7.43 -10.83
CA LEU A 46 -8.17 -7.65 -12.15
C LEU A 46 -9.22 -7.78 -13.26
N ASP A 47 -10.36 -8.41 -13.00
CA ASP A 47 -11.43 -8.54 -13.99
C ASP A 47 -12.16 -7.21 -14.19
N ALA A 48 -12.45 -6.46 -13.13
CA ALA A 48 -13.06 -5.14 -13.23
C ALA A 48 -12.15 -4.13 -13.96
N ARG A 49 -10.83 -4.13 -13.72
CA ARG A 49 -9.92 -3.21 -14.42
C ARG A 49 -9.76 -3.51 -15.92
N LYS A 50 -10.04 -4.74 -16.36
CA LYS A 50 -9.96 -5.12 -17.79
C LYS A 50 -11.00 -4.38 -18.62
N GLU A 51 -12.16 -4.11 -18.04
CA GLU A 51 -13.22 -3.33 -18.67
C GLU A 51 -12.83 -1.84 -18.73
N SER A 52 -12.32 -1.29 -17.63
CA SER A 52 -11.78 0.08 -17.56
C SER A 52 -11.04 0.32 -16.25
N GLU A 53 -10.08 1.24 -16.25
CA GLU A 53 -9.39 1.67 -15.02
C GLU A 53 -10.37 2.23 -13.98
N PHE A 54 -10.11 1.95 -12.71
CA PHE A 54 -10.88 2.52 -11.60
C PHE A 54 -10.64 4.01 -11.51
N LYS A 55 -11.72 4.78 -11.45
CA LYS A 55 -11.66 6.24 -11.33
C LYS A 55 -11.36 6.69 -9.91
N ASP A 56 -12.04 6.05 -8.96
CA ASP A 56 -11.92 6.31 -7.54
C ASP A 56 -12.35 5.07 -6.73
N TRP A 57 -12.32 5.21 -5.41
CA TRP A 57 -12.74 4.15 -4.50
C TRP A 57 -14.23 3.79 -4.61
N SER A 58 -15.11 4.73 -4.97
CA SER A 58 -16.52 4.45 -5.17
C SER A 58 -16.72 3.52 -6.36
N ASP A 59 -16.05 3.81 -7.49
CA ASP A 59 -16.06 2.95 -8.67
C ASP A 59 -15.52 1.54 -8.35
N LEU A 60 -14.41 1.46 -7.61
CA LEU A 60 -13.88 0.18 -7.14
C LEU A 60 -14.89 -0.57 -6.28
N MET A 61 -15.55 0.09 -5.31
CA MET A 61 -16.56 -0.54 -4.45
C MET A 61 -17.80 -1.00 -5.22
N GLN A 62 -18.22 -0.27 -6.25
CA GLN A 62 -19.37 -0.62 -7.08
C GLN A 62 -19.09 -1.84 -7.95
N ARG A 63 -17.87 -1.94 -8.49
CA ARG A 63 -17.50 -3.00 -9.46
C ARG A 63 -16.95 -4.24 -8.77
N VAL A 64 -16.22 -4.07 -7.68
CA VAL A 64 -15.58 -5.17 -6.94
C VAL A 64 -16.47 -5.63 -5.79
N LYS A 65 -17.29 -6.65 -6.06
CA LYS A 65 -18.17 -7.25 -5.05
C LYS A 65 -17.39 -7.68 -3.80
N GLY A 66 -17.83 -7.16 -2.65
CA GLY A 66 -17.27 -7.48 -1.33
C GLY A 66 -16.36 -6.40 -0.76
N VAL A 67 -16.03 -5.36 -1.54
CA VAL A 67 -15.39 -4.14 -1.02
C VAL A 67 -16.49 -3.12 -0.71
N LYS A 68 -16.66 -2.82 0.57
CA LYS A 68 -17.56 -1.77 1.11
C LYS A 68 -16.72 -0.83 1.96
N GLU A 69 -17.26 0.31 2.42
CA GLU A 69 -16.51 1.33 3.17
C GLU A 69 -15.57 0.78 4.26
N LYS A 70 -16.07 -0.06 5.17
CA LYS A 70 -15.24 -0.65 6.25
C LYS A 70 -14.06 -1.48 5.70
N LYS A 71 -14.29 -2.20 4.61
CA LYS A 71 -13.24 -2.98 3.94
C LYS A 71 -12.31 -2.06 3.15
N ALA A 72 -12.82 -1.09 2.40
CA ALA A 72 -12.03 -0.11 1.67
C ALA A 72 -11.08 0.66 2.59
N ALA A 73 -11.56 1.13 3.74
CA ALA A 73 -10.75 1.77 4.77
C ALA A 73 -9.63 0.86 5.26
N LYS A 74 -9.94 -0.41 5.54
CA LYS A 74 -8.93 -1.39 5.95
C LYS A 74 -7.91 -1.66 4.83
N LEU A 75 -8.37 -1.92 3.61
CA LEU A 75 -7.49 -2.18 2.48
C LEU A 75 -6.56 -1.00 2.21
N SER A 76 -7.07 0.22 2.33
CA SER A 76 -6.27 1.42 2.17
C SER A 76 -5.23 1.60 3.28
N ALA A 77 -5.58 1.26 4.53
CA ALA A 77 -4.62 1.24 5.63
C ALA A 77 -3.53 0.17 5.45
N GLU A 78 -3.86 -0.94 4.78
CA GLU A 78 -2.92 -2.02 4.44
C GLU A 78 -2.13 -1.72 3.15
N GLY A 79 -2.31 -0.53 2.54
CA GLY A 79 -1.50 -0.05 1.42
C GLY A 79 -2.16 -0.17 0.04
N LEU A 80 -3.44 -0.52 -0.08
CA LEU A 80 -4.16 -0.42 -1.36
C LEU A 80 -4.46 1.06 -1.67
N THR A 81 -4.22 1.48 -2.91
CA THR A 81 -4.62 2.81 -3.41
C THR A 81 -5.38 2.70 -4.72
N VAL A 82 -6.12 3.74 -5.08
CA VAL A 82 -6.74 3.89 -6.39
C VAL A 82 -6.25 5.21 -6.98
N ASN A 83 -5.53 5.17 -8.10
CA ASN A 83 -4.86 6.32 -8.69
C ASN A 83 -3.93 7.06 -7.71
N GLY A 84 -3.23 6.31 -6.85
CA GLY A 84 -2.39 6.85 -5.78
C GLY A 84 -3.15 7.46 -4.61
N GLN A 85 -4.49 7.40 -4.62
CA GLN A 85 -5.34 7.96 -3.58
C GLN A 85 -5.77 6.88 -2.59
N ALA A 86 -5.63 7.17 -1.31
CA ALA A 86 -6.14 6.33 -0.23
C ALA A 86 -7.62 6.61 0.07
N PHE A 87 -8.29 5.64 0.68
CA PHE A 87 -9.70 5.73 1.01
C PHE A 87 -9.93 6.73 2.14
N GLY A 88 -10.90 7.64 1.96
CA GLY A 88 -11.28 8.62 2.99
C GLY A 88 -10.28 9.77 3.19
N GLY A 89 -9.34 10.00 2.26
CA GLY A 89 -8.35 11.08 2.38
C GLY A 89 -7.33 10.89 3.50
N ALA A 90 -7.36 9.75 4.18
CA ALA A 90 -6.27 9.33 5.04
C ALA A 90 -5.02 9.23 4.16
N PRO A 91 -3.87 9.82 4.55
CA PRO A 91 -2.65 9.67 3.76
C PRO A 91 -2.40 8.17 3.58
N ALA A 92 -2.35 7.72 2.32
CA ALA A 92 -1.99 6.35 1.96
C ALA A 92 -0.73 6.07 2.75
N ALA A 93 -0.82 5.18 3.75
CA ALA A 93 0.10 5.14 4.88
C ALA A 93 1.53 5.33 4.38
N ALA A 94 1.97 6.59 4.42
CA ALA A 94 3.36 6.90 4.21
C ALA A 94 3.98 6.18 5.39
N ALA A 95 4.80 5.17 5.09
CA ALA A 95 5.72 4.58 6.05
C ALA A 95 6.11 5.67 7.04
N PRO A 96 6.00 5.44 8.37
CA PRO A 96 6.01 6.52 9.35
C PRO A 96 7.19 7.42 9.03
N ALA A 97 6.89 8.56 8.42
CA ALA A 97 7.89 9.56 8.15
C ALA A 97 8.17 10.07 9.54
N LYS A 98 9.19 9.46 10.18
CA LYS A 98 9.85 10.02 11.34
C LYS A 98 9.94 11.50 11.05
N THR A 99 9.21 12.26 11.85
CA THR A 99 9.24 13.70 11.91
C THR A 99 10.69 14.14 11.75
N ALA A 100 11.04 14.56 10.53
CA ALA A 100 12.22 15.35 10.29
C ALA A 100 11.92 16.68 10.97
N LYS A 101 12.28 16.73 12.26
CA LYS A 101 12.39 17.96 13.03
C LYS A 101 13.40 18.83 12.29
N ALA A 102 12.90 19.76 11.47
CA ALA A 102 13.70 20.84 10.92
C ALA A 102 14.20 21.74 12.08
N PRO A 103 15.42 22.29 11.97
CA PRO A 103 16.12 22.92 13.08
C PRO A 103 15.59 24.34 13.32
N ALA A 104 15.46 24.72 14.59
CA ALA A 104 15.37 26.12 14.99
C ALA A 104 16.62 26.46 15.81
N LYS A 105 17.40 27.35 15.22
CA LYS A 105 18.70 27.92 15.59
C LYS A 105 18.60 28.81 16.84
N PRO A 106 19.67 29.03 17.63
CA PRO A 106 19.86 30.30 18.32
C PRO A 106 20.40 31.39 17.38
#